data_AF-A0AAV7HBW7-F1
#
_entry.id   AF-A0AAV7HBW7-F1
#
_cell.length_a   1.000
_cell.length_b   1.000
_cell.length_c   1.000
_cell.angle_alpha   90.00
_cell.angle_beta   90.00
_cell.angle_gamma   90.00
#
_symmetry.space_group_name_H-M   'P 1'
#
loop_
_entity.id
_entity.type
_entity.pdbx_description
1 polymer ?
#
loop_
_entity_poly.entity_id
_entity_poly.type
_entity_poly.pdbx_seq_one_letter_code
_entity_poly.pdbx_strand_id
1 'polypeptide(L)'
;MKNLPAPLHVREEDIMRLLKVPNVEHLLYEICYLNKYIEEEFMFKAMITQLCKDQRASVEKVTMLEAKNKRFQTLIAAKEVALTGFESSRVIDDFKKLIAFKTIIQDCIQEACNHIYEIECIDEGFIRGFLKGVRLVQRKTGVEVEGLTPSQASDDSPPDSNGDEIESELQKAFGLEVDDEVIDIE
;
A
#
# COMPACT_ATOMS: atom_id res chain seq x y z
N MET A 1 127.28 5.85 14.00
CA MET A 1 126.12 5.37 13.22
C MET A 1 124.95 5.27 14.19
N LYS A 2 123.96 6.18 14.09
CA LYS A 2 122.77 6.17 14.97
C LYS A 2 121.70 5.29 14.34
N ASN A 3 121.14 4.39 15.13
CA ASN A 3 120.17 3.34 14.76
C ASN A 3 118.99 3.92 13.97
N LEU A 4 118.60 3.26 12.87
CA LEU A 4 117.35 3.55 12.17
C LEU A 4 116.16 3.22 13.09
N PRO A 5 115.07 4.02 13.07
CA PRO A 5 113.85 3.70 13.80
C PRO A 5 113.22 2.43 13.23
N ALA A 6 112.67 1.59 14.11
CA ALA A 6 112.00 0.35 13.73
C ALA A 6 110.84 0.63 12.74
N PRO A 7 110.57 -0.28 11.78
CA PRO A 7 109.47 -0.11 10.83
C PRO A 7 108.16 0.08 11.60
N LEU A 8 107.45 1.18 11.31
CA LEU A 8 106.09 1.38 11.81
C LEU A 8 105.22 0.25 11.27
N HIS A 9 104.79 -0.66 12.14
CA HIS A 9 103.85 -1.70 11.77
C HIS A 9 102.46 -1.05 11.64
N VAL A 10 102.11 -0.68 10.41
CA VAL A 10 100.77 -0.16 10.09
C VAL A 10 99.86 -1.36 9.89
N ARG A 11 98.81 -1.47 10.71
CA ARG A 11 97.81 -2.53 10.55
C ARG A 11 96.76 -2.13 9.53
N GLU A 12 96.05 -3.11 8.98
CA GLU A 12 94.97 -2.90 8.01
C GLU A 12 93.90 -1.93 8.54
N GLU A 13 93.58 -2.00 9.83
CA GLU A 13 92.58 -1.14 10.46
C GLU A 13 93.03 0.32 10.56
N ASP A 14 94.33 0.59 10.55
CA ASP A 14 94.90 1.94 10.55
C ASP A 14 94.86 2.55 9.14
N ILE A 15 95.10 1.73 8.10
CA ILE A 15 94.97 2.13 6.69
C ILE A 15 93.50 2.42 6.37
N MET A 16 92.57 1.56 6.80
CA MET A 16 91.13 1.75 6.60
C MET A 16 90.61 3.02 7.27
N ARG A 17 91.12 3.35 8.48
CA ARG A 17 90.82 4.61 9.17
C ARG A 17 91.41 5.83 8.46
N LEU A 18 92.65 5.74 7.96
CA LEU A 18 93.30 6.83 7.22
C LEU A 18 92.59 7.12 5.89
N LEU A 19 92.18 6.06 5.18
CA LEU A 19 91.49 6.14 3.89
C LEU A 19 90.00 6.47 4.01
N LYS A 20 89.45 6.54 5.24
CA LYS A 20 88.02 6.76 5.52
C LYS A 20 87.11 5.78 4.77
N VAL A 21 87.56 4.54 4.57
CA VAL A 21 86.76 3.54 3.84
C VAL A 21 85.57 3.17 4.72
N PRO A 22 84.32 3.41 4.27
CA PRO A 22 83.15 3.08 5.07
C PRO A 22 83.09 1.56 5.29
N ASN A 23 82.65 1.15 6.48
CA ASN A 23 82.38 -0.25 6.76
C ASN A 23 81.33 -0.76 5.75
N VAL A 24 81.71 -1.75 4.94
CA VAL A 24 80.87 -2.32 3.88
C VAL A 24 79.55 -2.83 4.42
N GLU A 25 79.54 -3.41 5.63
CA GLU A 25 78.31 -3.90 6.27
C GLU A 25 77.35 -2.77 6.62
N HIS A 26 77.88 -1.65 7.11
CA HIS A 26 77.07 -0.47 7.43
C HIS A 26 76.50 0.18 6.16
N LEU A 27 77.31 0.28 5.11
CA LEU A 27 76.86 0.80 3.81
C LEU A 27 75.76 -0.10 3.21
N LEU A 28 75.91 -1.42 3.30
CA LEU A 28 74.89 -2.36 2.84
C LEU A 28 73.58 -2.18 3.62
N TYR A 29 73.64 -2.00 4.94
CA TYR A 29 72.47 -1.73 5.77
C TYR A 29 71.76 -0.44 5.36
N GLU A 30 72.49 0.66 5.16
CA GLU A 30 71.93 1.94 4.73
C GLU A 30 71.26 1.84 3.34
N ILE A 31 71.90 1.17 2.38
CA ILE A 31 71.33 0.95 1.05
C ILE A 31 70.05 0.11 1.13
N CYS A 32 70.05 -0.97 1.90
CA CYS A 32 68.85 -1.79 2.11
C CYS A 32 67.71 -1.00 2.75
N TYR A 33 68.02 -0.16 3.74
CA TYR A 33 67.04 0.69 4.40
C TYR A 33 66.46 1.75 3.44
N LEU A 34 67.32 2.43 2.67
CA LEU A 34 66.87 3.41 1.68
C LEU A 34 66.03 2.78 0.58
N ASN A 35 66.40 1.58 0.09
CA ASN A 35 65.61 0.85 -0.90
C ASN A 35 64.21 0.54 -0.36
N LYS A 36 64.12 0.05 0.88
CA LYS A 36 62.83 -0.21 1.54
C LYS A 36 61.98 1.07 1.61
N TYR A 37 62.58 2.19 2.01
CA TYR A 37 61.88 3.47 2.08
C TYR A 37 61.36 3.93 0.70
N ILE A 38 62.17 3.78 -0.35
CA ILE A 38 61.78 4.13 -1.72
C ILE A 38 60.61 3.26 -2.20
N GLU A 39 60.64 1.96 -1.90
CA GLU A 39 59.53 1.04 -2.22
C GLU A 39 58.23 1.43 -1.51
N GLU A 40 58.30 1.73 -0.22
CA GLU A 40 57.15 2.18 0.57
C GLU A 40 56.59 3.51 0.04
N GLU A 41 57.45 4.48 -0.28
CA GLU A 41 57.05 5.76 -0.87
C GLU A 41 56.37 5.56 -2.24
N PHE A 42 56.93 4.68 -3.08
CA PHE A 42 56.35 4.35 -4.38
C PHE A 42 54.95 3.72 -4.24
N MET A 43 54.80 2.75 -3.33
CA MET A 43 53.52 2.11 -3.07
C MET A 43 52.47 3.08 -2.51
N PHE A 44 52.88 3.95 -1.59
CA PHE A 44 52.02 5.01 -1.05
C PHE A 44 51.55 5.96 -2.16
N LYS A 45 52.46 6.40 -3.04
CA LYS A 45 52.12 7.27 -4.16
C LYS A 45 51.20 6.59 -5.18
N ALA A 46 51.42 5.30 -5.45
CA ALA A 46 50.54 4.51 -6.32
C ALA A 46 49.13 4.39 -5.72
N MET A 47 49.03 4.13 -4.41
CA MET A 47 47.77 4.04 -3.69
C MET A 47 47.01 5.38 -3.72
N ILE A 48 47.66 6.50 -3.41
CA ILE A 48 47.04 7.83 -3.52
C ILE A 48 46.56 8.10 -4.93
N THR A 49 47.38 7.78 -5.93
CA THR A 49 47.01 7.99 -7.34
C THR A 49 45.75 7.21 -7.71
N GLN A 50 45.64 5.95 -7.26
CA GLN A 50 44.45 5.15 -7.50
C GLN A 50 43.23 5.70 -6.76
N LEU A 51 43.39 6.07 -5.49
CA LEU A 51 42.31 6.69 -4.69
C LEU A 51 41.79 7.98 -5.34
N CYS A 52 42.68 8.83 -5.85
CA CYS A 52 42.27 10.06 -6.56
C CYS A 52 41.49 9.77 -7.84
N LYS A 53 41.84 8.70 -8.59
CA LYS A 53 41.09 8.28 -9.77
C LYS A 53 39.69 7.78 -9.38
N ASP A 54 39.61 6.95 -8.35
CA ASP A 54 38.35 6.38 -7.89
C ASP A 54 37.43 7.47 -7.32
N GLN A 55 38.00 8.42 -6.57
CA GLN A 55 37.27 9.59 -6.07
C GLN A 55 36.70 10.43 -7.22
N ARG A 56 37.50 10.68 -8.27
CA ARG A 56 37.02 11.42 -9.46
C ARG A 56 35.86 10.70 -10.14
N ALA A 57 36.00 9.40 -10.38
CA ALA A 57 34.95 8.59 -10.99
C ALA A 57 33.68 8.56 -10.12
N SER A 58 33.82 8.54 -8.79
CA SER A 58 32.70 8.64 -7.85
C SER A 58 31.98 9.99 -7.94
N VAL A 59 32.72 11.09 -7.99
CA VAL A 59 32.16 12.45 -8.14
C VAL A 59 31.39 12.57 -9.46
N GLU A 60 31.92 12.03 -10.56
CA GLU A 60 31.21 12.00 -11.86
C GLU A 60 29.90 11.20 -11.78
N LYS A 61 29.89 10.08 -11.06
CA LYS A 61 28.65 9.30 -10.84
C LYS A 61 27.62 10.07 -10.01
N VAL A 62 28.06 10.74 -8.95
CA VAL A 62 27.18 11.55 -8.08
C VAL A 62 26.56 12.69 -8.87
N THR A 63 27.35 13.45 -9.62
CA THR A 63 26.85 14.57 -10.44
C THR A 63 25.86 14.10 -11.52
N MET A 64 26.09 12.93 -12.15
CA MET A 64 25.12 12.33 -13.07
C MET A 64 23.80 11.97 -12.36
N LEU A 65 23.88 11.36 -11.17
CA LEU A 65 22.70 10.97 -10.39
C LEU A 65 21.91 12.19 -9.92
N GLU A 66 22.57 13.25 -9.47
CA GLU A 66 21.92 14.51 -9.11
C GLU A 66 21.16 15.13 -10.28
N ALA A 67 21.76 15.13 -11.48
CA ALA A 67 21.09 15.63 -12.69
C ALA A 67 19.86 14.78 -13.05
N LYS A 68 19.94 13.45 -12.93
CA LYS A 68 18.78 12.56 -13.13
C LYS A 68 17.70 12.78 -12.08
N ASN A 69 18.07 12.92 -10.81
CA ASN A 69 17.13 13.17 -9.72
C ASN A 69 16.35 14.47 -9.95
N LYS A 70 17.04 15.55 -10.35
CA LYS A 70 16.39 16.82 -10.69
C LYS A 70 15.38 16.69 -11.84
N ARG A 71 15.69 15.88 -12.86
CA ARG A 71 14.75 15.56 -13.96
C ARG A 71 13.53 14.80 -13.45
N PHE A 72 13.73 13.79 -12.60
CA PHE A 72 12.62 13.03 -12.01
C PHE A 72 11.73 13.89 -11.12
N GLN A 73 12.30 14.75 -10.28
CA GLN A 73 11.53 15.71 -9.49
C GLN A 73 10.67 16.63 -10.36
N THR A 74 11.21 17.10 -11.48
CA THR A 74 10.45 17.93 -12.44
C THR A 74 9.30 17.15 -13.07
N LEU A 75 9.53 15.87 -13.42
CA LEU A 75 8.50 14.99 -13.98
C LEU A 75 7.39 14.70 -12.96
N ILE A 76 7.74 14.44 -11.70
CA ILE A 76 6.79 14.22 -10.61
C ILE A 76 5.94 15.46 -10.43
N ALA A 77 6.54 16.64 -10.30
CA ALA A 77 5.80 17.89 -10.16
C ALA A 77 4.84 18.13 -11.34
N ALA A 78 5.28 17.86 -12.58
CA ALA A 78 4.41 17.98 -13.75
C ALA A 78 3.24 16.99 -13.72
N LYS A 79 3.47 15.75 -13.26
CA LYS A 79 2.42 14.74 -13.10
C LYS A 79 1.44 15.09 -11.99
N GLU A 80 1.91 15.63 -10.87
CA GLU A 80 1.05 16.10 -9.77
C GLU A 80 0.16 17.26 -10.21
N VAL A 81 0.70 18.22 -10.98
CA VAL A 81 -0.10 19.30 -11.58
C VAL A 81 -1.14 18.75 -12.55
N ALA A 82 -0.79 17.76 -13.38
CA ALA A 82 -1.75 17.14 -14.28
C ALA A 82 -2.84 16.35 -13.54
N LEU A 83 -2.50 15.72 -12.41
CA LEU A 83 -3.44 14.95 -11.60
C LEU A 83 -4.40 15.86 -10.82
N THR A 84 -3.89 16.97 -10.28
CA THR A 84 -4.71 17.98 -9.58
C THR A 84 -5.58 18.78 -10.55
N GLY A 85 -5.12 18.98 -11.79
CA GLY A 85 -5.92 19.54 -12.87
C GLY A 85 -6.92 18.56 -13.50
N PHE A 86 -6.89 17.27 -13.11
CA PHE A 86 -7.81 16.27 -13.61
C PHE A 86 -9.20 16.52 -12.99
N GLU A 87 -10.24 16.54 -13.83
CA GLU A 87 -11.65 16.81 -13.50
C GLU A 87 -12.32 15.75 -12.58
N SER A 88 -11.55 15.12 -11.69
CA SER A 88 -12.07 14.19 -10.67
C SER A 88 -13.18 14.83 -9.85
N SER A 89 -13.10 16.15 -9.58
CA SER A 89 -14.18 16.89 -8.90
C SER A 89 -15.51 16.80 -9.65
N ARG A 90 -15.50 16.93 -10.98
CA ARG A 90 -16.75 16.94 -11.76
C ARG A 90 -17.40 15.56 -11.79
N VAL A 91 -16.60 14.51 -11.98
CA VAL A 91 -17.08 13.12 -11.96
C VAL A 91 -17.61 12.76 -10.56
N ILE A 92 -16.91 13.17 -9.51
CA ILE A 92 -17.35 12.96 -8.11
C ILE A 92 -18.66 13.71 -7.84
N ASP A 93 -18.79 14.95 -8.30
CA ASP A 93 -20.01 15.74 -8.08
C ASP A 93 -21.20 15.18 -8.86
N ASP A 94 -21.00 14.71 -10.08
CA ASP A 94 -22.05 14.06 -10.86
C ASP A 94 -22.45 12.71 -10.24
N PHE A 95 -21.51 11.96 -9.69
CA PHE A 95 -21.80 10.74 -8.93
C PHE A 95 -22.60 11.03 -7.65
N LYS A 96 -22.25 12.10 -6.91
CA LYS A 96 -23.04 12.56 -5.74
C LYS A 96 -24.47 12.94 -6.12
N LYS A 97 -24.66 13.66 -7.23
CA LYS A 97 -26.00 14.00 -7.74
C LYS A 97 -26.80 12.75 -8.09
N LEU A 98 -26.16 11.77 -8.74
CA LEU A 98 -26.80 10.50 -9.08
C LEU A 98 -27.24 9.73 -7.83
N ILE A 99 -26.41 9.67 -6.79
CA ILE A 99 -26.77 9.06 -5.50
C ILE A 99 -27.97 9.78 -4.88
N ALA A 100 -27.94 11.11 -4.80
CA ALA A 100 -29.05 11.90 -4.24
C ALA A 100 -30.35 11.67 -5.01
N PHE A 101 -30.29 11.61 -6.35
CA PHE A 101 -31.44 11.29 -7.18
C PHE A 101 -31.97 9.88 -6.91
N LYS A 102 -31.08 8.87 -6.80
CA LYS A 102 -31.47 7.49 -6.46
C LYS A 102 -32.20 7.44 -5.11
N THR A 103 -31.69 8.13 -4.10
CA THR A 103 -32.31 8.20 -2.77
C THR A 103 -33.72 8.77 -2.84
N ILE A 104 -33.92 9.89 -3.56
CA ILE A 104 -35.25 10.50 -3.72
C ILE A 104 -36.24 9.52 -4.37
N ILE A 105 -35.82 8.79 -5.42
CA ILE A 105 -36.68 7.81 -6.07
C ILE A 105 -37.03 6.66 -5.13
N GLN A 106 -36.06 6.17 -4.35
CA GLN A 106 -36.29 5.10 -3.37
C GLN A 106 -37.26 5.56 -2.27
N ASP A 107 -37.12 6.79 -1.77
CA ASP A 107 -38.03 7.36 -0.77
C ASP A 107 -39.46 7.46 -1.31
N CYS A 108 -39.63 7.95 -2.55
CA CYS A 108 -40.94 8.01 -3.20
C CYS A 108 -41.57 6.63 -3.41
N ILE A 109 -40.78 5.64 -3.81
CA ILE A 109 -41.27 4.26 -3.96
C ILE A 109 -41.72 3.72 -2.60
N GLN A 110 -40.94 3.93 -1.54
CA GLN A 110 -41.28 3.47 -0.20
C GLN A 110 -42.56 4.14 0.32
N GLU A 111 -42.72 5.45 0.11
CA GLU A 111 -43.94 6.19 0.46
C GLU A 111 -45.17 5.64 -0.27
N ALA A 112 -45.05 5.40 -1.59
CA ALA A 112 -46.13 4.80 -2.37
C ALA A 112 -46.49 3.38 -1.87
N CYS A 113 -45.49 2.55 -1.58
CA CYS A 113 -45.70 1.22 -1.01
C CYS A 113 -46.41 1.28 0.35
N ASN A 114 -46.02 2.21 1.22
CA ASN A 114 -46.67 2.39 2.52
C ASN A 114 -48.16 2.77 2.36
N HIS A 115 -48.48 3.68 1.44
CA HIS A 115 -49.87 4.06 1.17
C HIS A 115 -50.71 2.91 0.61
N ILE A 116 -50.15 2.08 -0.27
CA ILE A 116 -50.84 0.90 -0.78
C ILE A 116 -51.15 -0.07 0.37
N TYR A 117 -50.18 -0.33 1.23
CA TYR A 117 -50.36 -1.22 2.39
C TYR A 117 -51.42 -0.69 3.37
N GLU A 118 -51.45 0.63 3.62
CA GLU A 118 -52.49 1.26 4.44
C GLU A 118 -53.90 1.05 3.87
N ILE A 119 -54.07 1.17 2.56
CA ILE A 119 -55.36 0.96 1.89
C ILE A 119 -55.78 -0.51 1.98
N GLU A 120 -54.87 -1.45 1.70
CA GLU A 120 -55.15 -2.89 1.79
C GLU A 120 -55.57 -3.29 3.20
N CYS A 121 -54.92 -2.74 4.24
CA CYS A 121 -55.29 -2.99 5.63
C CYS A 121 -56.70 -2.48 5.98
N ILE A 122 -57.10 -1.32 5.45
CA ILE A 122 -58.43 -0.75 5.68
C ILE A 122 -59.50 -1.61 5.00
N ASP A 123 -59.26 -2.03 3.76
CA ASP A 123 -60.20 -2.86 3.01
C ASP A 123 -60.37 -4.24 3.66
N GLU A 124 -59.29 -4.86 4.12
CA GLU A 124 -59.39 -6.14 4.83
C GLU A 124 -60.17 -5.99 6.15
N GLY A 125 -59.92 -4.92 6.91
CA GLY A 125 -60.67 -4.58 8.12
C GLY A 125 -62.15 -4.33 7.85
N PHE A 126 -62.46 -3.58 6.79
CA PHE A 126 -63.83 -3.26 6.38
C PHE A 126 -64.58 -4.51 5.91
N ILE A 127 -64.00 -5.33 5.03
CA ILE A 127 -64.61 -6.58 4.54
C ILE A 127 -64.83 -7.53 5.72
N ARG A 128 -63.84 -7.68 6.61
CA ARG A 128 -63.96 -8.52 7.81
C ARG A 128 -65.05 -8.02 8.76
N GLY A 129 -65.16 -6.71 8.96
CA GLY A 129 -66.22 -6.08 9.76
C GLY A 129 -67.62 -6.25 9.14
N PHE A 130 -67.74 -6.02 7.83
CA PHE A 130 -68.97 -6.17 7.07
C PHE A 130 -69.49 -7.62 7.11
N LEU A 131 -68.63 -8.60 6.84
CA LEU A 131 -68.99 -10.03 6.91
C LEU A 131 -69.39 -10.48 8.32
N LYS A 132 -68.80 -9.89 9.38
CA LYS A 132 -69.24 -10.12 10.76
C LYS A 132 -70.62 -9.52 11.02
N GLY A 133 -70.87 -8.30 10.55
CA GLY A 133 -72.17 -7.62 10.68
C GLY A 133 -73.30 -8.36 9.97
N VAL A 134 -73.08 -8.78 8.71
CA VAL A 134 -74.04 -9.56 7.93
C VAL A 134 -74.44 -10.85 8.66
N ARG A 135 -73.45 -11.60 9.19
CA ARG A 135 -73.69 -12.82 9.98
C ARG A 135 -74.50 -12.55 11.25
N LEU A 136 -74.24 -11.45 11.94
CA LEU A 136 -74.99 -11.07 13.15
C LEU A 136 -76.46 -10.78 12.82
N VAL A 137 -76.72 -10.07 11.72
CA VAL A 137 -78.08 -9.76 11.26
C VAL A 137 -78.82 -11.03 10.82
N GLN A 138 -78.18 -11.91 10.05
CA GLN A 138 -78.78 -13.20 9.65
C GLN A 138 -79.24 -14.03 10.86
N ARG A 139 -78.39 -14.15 11.91
CA ARG A 139 -78.76 -14.84 13.16
C ARG A 139 -79.96 -14.20 13.88
N LYS A 140 -80.10 -12.88 13.79
CA LYS A 140 -81.16 -12.13 14.49
C LYS A 140 -82.50 -12.19 13.76
N THR A 141 -82.48 -12.19 12.42
CA THR A 141 -83.70 -12.10 11.61
C THR A 141 -84.22 -13.48 11.18
N GLY A 142 -83.43 -14.55 11.31
CA GLY A 142 -83.82 -15.92 10.97
C GLY A 142 -84.00 -16.16 9.46
N VAL A 143 -83.54 -15.22 8.62
CA VAL A 143 -83.59 -15.30 7.16
C VAL A 143 -82.25 -15.83 6.66
N GLU A 144 -82.25 -17.04 6.10
CA GLU A 144 -81.12 -17.54 5.32
C GLU A 144 -81.04 -16.74 4.01
N VAL A 145 -79.93 -16.02 3.81
CA VAL A 145 -79.66 -15.35 2.53
C VAL A 145 -79.03 -16.38 1.61
N GLU A 146 -79.84 -16.88 0.67
CA GLU A 146 -79.42 -17.83 -0.36
C GLU A 146 -78.31 -17.18 -1.22
N GLY A 147 -77.12 -17.80 -1.24
CA GLY A 147 -75.91 -17.29 -1.90
C GLY A 147 -74.75 -16.90 -0.97
N LEU A 148 -74.96 -16.88 0.35
CA LEU A 148 -73.91 -16.69 1.36
C LEU A 148 -73.72 -17.93 2.24
N THR A 149 -73.86 -19.13 1.68
CA THR A 149 -73.48 -20.37 2.36
C THR A 149 -71.96 -20.40 2.53
N PRO A 150 -71.41 -20.43 3.77
CA PRO A 150 -70.00 -20.68 4.01
C PRO A 150 -69.75 -22.19 3.94
N SER A 151 -69.95 -22.80 2.78
CA SER A 151 -69.36 -24.11 2.51
C SER A 151 -67.91 -23.83 2.09
N GLN A 152 -66.99 -23.73 3.07
CA GLN A 152 -65.52 -23.90 2.99
C GLN A 152 -64.78 -23.30 4.22
N ALA A 153 -65.47 -22.98 5.33
CA ALA A 153 -64.80 -22.58 6.58
C ALA A 153 -64.59 -23.73 7.59
N SER A 154 -64.59 -24.98 7.12
CA SER A 154 -64.21 -26.14 7.94
C SER A 154 -63.54 -27.21 7.10
N ASP A 155 -62.36 -26.92 6.59
CA ASP A 155 -61.36 -27.97 6.42
C ASP A 155 -60.02 -27.38 6.91
N ASP A 156 -59.38 -28.14 7.77
CA ASP A 156 -58.24 -27.79 8.59
C ASP A 156 -57.12 -27.08 7.82
N SER A 157 -56.78 -25.85 8.19
CA SER A 157 -55.45 -25.31 7.92
C SER A 157 -54.56 -25.67 9.11
N PRO A 158 -53.40 -26.32 8.88
CA PRO A 158 -52.49 -26.66 9.95
C PRO A 158 -51.97 -25.36 10.61
N PRO A 159 -51.69 -25.38 11.92
CA PRO A 159 -50.89 -24.33 12.51
C PRO A 159 -49.48 -24.46 11.90
N ASP A 160 -48.88 -23.32 11.54
CA ASP A 160 -47.52 -23.15 10.98
C ASP A 160 -47.48 -22.91 9.47
N SER A 161 -47.95 -21.73 9.05
CA SER A 161 -47.41 -21.06 7.87
C SER A 161 -46.61 -19.87 8.38
N ASN A 162 -45.32 -20.08 8.63
CA ASN A 162 -44.35 -19.03 8.90
C ASN A 162 -44.51 -17.91 7.87
N GLY A 163 -44.58 -16.66 8.34
CA GLY A 163 -44.63 -15.45 7.51
C GLY A 163 -43.34 -15.17 6.74
N ASP A 164 -42.49 -16.18 6.52
CA ASP A 164 -41.16 -16.06 5.93
C ASP A 164 -41.23 -15.99 4.39
N GLU A 165 -42.34 -16.39 3.75
CA GLU A 165 -42.42 -16.50 2.29
C GLU A 165 -42.40 -15.12 1.60
N ILE A 166 -43.04 -14.11 2.19
CA ILE A 166 -43.10 -12.74 1.65
C ILE A 166 -41.77 -12.00 1.91
N GLU A 167 -41.13 -12.24 3.05
CA GLU A 167 -39.80 -11.68 3.37
C GLU A 167 -38.71 -12.27 2.46
N SER A 168 -38.81 -13.57 2.15
CA SER A 168 -37.93 -14.29 1.21
C SER A 168 -38.07 -13.78 -0.24
N GLU A 169 -39.29 -13.50 -0.70
CA GLU A 169 -39.52 -12.95 -2.04
C GLU A 169 -39.00 -11.51 -2.18
N LEU A 170 -39.12 -10.68 -1.14
CA LEU A 170 -38.60 -9.31 -1.14
C LEU A 170 -37.06 -9.30 -1.09
N GLN A 171 -36.41 -10.14 -0.28
CA GLN A 171 -34.95 -10.27 -0.28
C GLN A 171 -34.40 -10.70 -1.64
N LYS A 172 -35.10 -11.61 -2.33
CA LYS A 172 -34.73 -12.09 -3.67
C LYS A 172 -34.94 -11.03 -4.76
N ALA A 173 -35.99 -10.22 -4.66
CA ALA A 173 -36.28 -9.15 -5.61
C ALA A 173 -35.29 -7.97 -5.51
N PHE A 174 -34.72 -7.72 -4.34
CA PHE A 174 -33.79 -6.61 -4.09
C PHE A 174 -32.30 -6.99 -4.18
N GLY A 175 -31.96 -8.25 -4.47
CA GLY A 175 -30.59 -8.65 -4.82
C GLY A 175 -29.52 -8.14 -3.84
N LEU A 176 -29.82 -8.19 -2.54
CA LEU A 176 -28.87 -7.87 -1.48
C LEU A 176 -27.97 -9.09 -1.21
N GLU A 177 -27.26 -9.54 -2.25
CA GLU A 177 -26.04 -10.31 -2.04
C GLU A 177 -24.99 -9.32 -1.52
N VAL A 178 -24.86 -9.26 -0.20
CA VAL A 178 -23.69 -8.68 0.44
C VAL A 178 -22.55 -9.67 0.19
N ASP A 179 -21.87 -9.51 -0.94
CA ASP A 179 -20.56 -10.10 -1.16
C ASP A 179 -19.58 -9.38 -0.23
N ASP A 180 -19.47 -9.88 1.00
CA ASP A 180 -18.30 -9.66 1.84
C ASP A 180 -17.14 -10.52 1.28
N GLU A 181 -16.62 -10.12 0.13
CA GLU A 181 -15.35 -10.62 -0.35
C GLU A 181 -14.25 -9.90 0.44
N VAL A 182 -13.85 -10.52 1.55
CA VAL A 182 -12.68 -10.13 2.33
C VAL A 182 -11.44 -10.35 1.45
N ILE A 183 -10.91 -9.26 0.90
CA ILE A 183 -9.61 -9.24 0.26
C ILE A 183 -8.56 -9.33 1.38
N ASP A 184 -8.03 -10.53 1.61
CA ASP A 184 -6.78 -10.71 2.36
C ASP A 184 -5.64 -10.09 1.54
N ILE A 185 -5.09 -9.00 2.07
CA ILE A 185 -3.84 -8.41 1.60
C ILE A 185 -2.73 -8.99 2.48
N GLU A 186 -2.01 -9.99 1.96
CA GLU A 186 -0.68 -10.38 2.44
C GLU A 186 0.41 -9.54 1.76
#